data_AF-A0A150GN96-F1
#
_entry.id   AF-A0A150GN96-F1
#
_cell.length_a   1.000
_cell.length_b   1.000
_cell.length_c   1.000
_cell.angle_alpha   90.00
_cell.angle_beta   90.00
_cell.angle_gamma   90.00
#
_symmetry.space_group_name_H-M   'P 1'
#
loop_
_entity.id
_entity.type
_entity.pdbx_description
1 polymer ?
#
loop_
_entity_poly.entity_id
_entity_poly.type
_entity_poly.pdbx_seq_one_letter_code
_entity_poly.pdbx_strand_id
1 'polypeptide(L)'
;MPPFNPRVAAALAESFGNVDRADCSIVFVREKGHAAAAGSKRSRSDGEAGEPLAEALPALTHVLELASDWFKTALQKIWRRAGENASGAQPQQLSSASAATSGGGDGAAGSSPGLATGLPVLLVPLGCAEEVPSARAAIKFAYTGQVERDSSVRELLQLYRQGGYLQVEGCAEACLDAIRDKLAGPSTAGAGGSSSSGGGSGGGSGGSSGGGGGPDSRLCPEVLELYDCIRLWPDPSVAPAFAAITSLARARLVSHFCDALTTLNTPELRRQLLALPAEALKVLLEADDFGTDVEDTILLMLATWVQENGSSTNAETVERLCRLVRLAQLSPDFAGAVLPLLACARISGLKQSGSGGLGWFPITVTEAAFFVSCCAAAASSVPKRQRLLEQAKGKLNLPAACCSTKPHRQCLSAPSGGDVAAASGSSGPQQPQPQSLTFEWSVSQEELQRGLRELEPGGVMRLECTLDHGLSGISARGYEWSVIIQYRDGGEAAGLFLRCQLPAAYGLDRQALGGRLVALAQVGARLEVDHWRNGVREVVHAHTYGASDFIGVGSGWGADSALPLKRGGEGVAADGGGGGGSLGAWSEYLHGGKLMGRLVLLPL
;
A
#
# COMPACT_ATOMS: atom_id res chain seq x y z
N MET A 1 -20.66 -21.73 -27.84
CA MET A 1 -21.76 -21.40 -28.78
C MET A 1 -21.15 -20.98 -30.11
N PRO A 2 -21.76 -21.30 -31.26
CA PRO A 2 -21.33 -20.74 -32.54
C PRO A 2 -21.43 -19.20 -32.49
N PRO A 3 -20.52 -18.46 -33.14
CA PRO A 3 -20.53 -17.01 -33.10
C PRO A 3 -21.84 -16.48 -33.68
N PHE A 4 -22.55 -15.68 -32.89
CA PHE A 4 -23.70 -14.91 -33.34
C PHE A 4 -23.30 -14.08 -34.57
N ASN A 5 -24.24 -13.83 -35.50
CA ASN A 5 -23.93 -13.02 -36.68
C ASN A 5 -23.43 -11.63 -36.22
N PRO A 6 -22.18 -11.23 -36.54
CA PRO A 6 -21.58 -10.03 -35.98
C PRO A 6 -22.32 -8.75 -36.41
N ARG A 7 -22.98 -8.77 -37.57
CA ARG A 7 -23.81 -7.64 -38.03
C ARG A 7 -25.08 -7.48 -37.19
N VAL A 8 -25.68 -8.59 -36.76
CA VAL A 8 -26.86 -8.57 -35.89
C VAL A 8 -26.47 -8.09 -34.50
N ALA A 9 -25.35 -8.59 -33.95
CA ALA A 9 -24.83 -8.13 -32.66
C ALA A 9 -24.52 -6.63 -32.68
N ALA A 10 -23.88 -6.11 -33.73
CA ALA A 10 -23.63 -4.68 -33.89
C ALA A 10 -24.94 -3.86 -33.98
N ALA A 11 -25.91 -4.31 -34.78
CA ALA A 11 -27.20 -3.63 -34.91
C ALA A 11 -28.01 -3.62 -33.60
N LEU A 12 -27.90 -4.67 -32.78
CA LEU A 12 -28.47 -4.72 -31.44
C LEU A 12 -27.74 -3.75 -30.51
N ALA A 13 -26.41 -3.75 -30.49
CA ALA A 13 -25.62 -2.80 -29.71
C ALA A 13 -25.98 -1.33 -30.03
N GLU A 14 -26.14 -0.98 -31.31
CA GLU A 14 -26.56 0.36 -31.78
C GLU A 14 -28.00 0.73 -31.38
N SER A 15 -28.83 -0.24 -31.00
CA SER A 15 -30.21 0.02 -30.56
C SER A 15 -30.32 0.42 -29.08
N PHE A 16 -29.25 0.29 -28.29
CA PHE A 16 -29.25 0.67 -26.89
C PHE A 16 -29.55 2.17 -26.70
N GLY A 17 -30.63 2.49 -25.98
CA GLY A 17 -31.08 3.87 -25.75
C GLY A 17 -31.72 4.55 -26.98
N ASN A 18 -31.93 3.83 -28.08
CA ASN A 18 -32.56 4.39 -29.27
C ASN A 18 -34.09 4.42 -29.11
N VAL A 19 -34.66 5.63 -29.08
CA VAL A 19 -36.11 5.85 -28.89
C VAL A 19 -36.94 5.26 -30.02
N ASP A 20 -36.45 5.31 -31.27
CA ASP A 20 -37.22 4.89 -32.46
C ASP A 20 -37.42 3.38 -32.53
N ARG A 21 -36.58 2.62 -31.82
CA ARG A 21 -36.61 1.15 -31.81
C ARG A 21 -37.14 0.58 -30.50
N ALA A 22 -37.27 1.39 -29.45
CA ALA A 22 -37.65 0.91 -28.13
C ALA A 22 -39.12 0.45 -28.08
N ASP A 23 -39.36 -0.70 -27.45
CA ASP A 23 -40.69 -1.25 -27.19
C ASP A 23 -41.07 -1.17 -25.70
N CYS A 24 -40.14 -0.71 -24.85
CA CYS A 24 -40.36 -0.44 -23.45
C CYS A 24 -39.43 0.70 -22.96
N SER A 25 -39.70 1.19 -21.75
CA SER A 25 -38.86 2.18 -21.07
C SER A 25 -38.48 1.69 -19.68
N ILE A 26 -37.22 1.89 -19.29
CA ILE A 26 -36.72 1.54 -17.97
C ILE A 26 -36.62 2.83 -17.15
N VAL A 27 -37.27 2.87 -15.99
CA VAL A 27 -37.17 3.97 -15.03
C VAL A 27 -36.49 3.45 -13.77
N PHE A 28 -35.34 4.03 -13.43
CA PHE A 28 -34.64 3.76 -12.18
C PHE A 28 -35.36 4.50 -11.06
N VAL A 29 -35.80 3.78 -10.03
CA VAL A 29 -36.56 4.36 -8.91
C VAL A 29 -35.82 4.10 -7.61
N ARG A 30 -35.93 5.02 -6.65
CA ARG A 30 -35.39 4.79 -5.31
C ARG A 30 -36.12 3.61 -4.66
N GLU A 31 -35.36 2.64 -4.18
CA GLU A 31 -35.90 1.54 -3.38
C GLU A 31 -36.58 2.13 -2.15
N LYS A 32 -37.88 1.85 -1.99
CA LYS A 32 -38.62 2.24 -0.79
C LYS A 32 -38.06 1.42 0.35
N GLY A 33 -37.08 1.99 1.05
CA GLY A 33 -36.35 1.30 2.10
C GLY A 33 -37.31 0.55 3.02
N HIS A 34 -36.95 -0.69 3.35
CA HIS A 34 -37.45 -1.34 4.55
C HIS A 34 -37.02 -0.47 5.75
N ALA A 35 -37.74 0.61 6.01
CA ALA A 35 -37.61 1.38 7.23
C ALA A 35 -37.77 0.37 8.36
N ALA A 36 -36.69 0.21 9.14
CA ALA A 36 -36.62 -0.70 10.27
C ALA A 36 -37.90 -0.55 11.10
N ALA A 37 -38.52 -1.68 11.41
CA ALA A 37 -39.79 -1.78 12.09
C ALA A 37 -39.77 -1.03 13.45
N ALA A 38 -40.17 0.23 13.44
CA ALA A 38 -40.59 0.98 14.62
C ALA A 38 -42.05 1.35 14.40
N GLY A 39 -42.91 0.70 15.18
CA GLY A 39 -44.34 0.55 14.93
C GLY A 39 -45.08 1.86 14.62
N SER A 40 -45.58 1.97 13.40
CA SER A 40 -46.69 2.87 13.08
C SER A 40 -47.63 2.15 12.14
N LYS A 41 -48.74 1.63 12.70
CA LYS A 41 -49.87 1.10 11.92
C LYS A 41 -50.51 2.27 11.19
N ARG A 42 -50.10 2.52 9.95
CA ARG A 42 -50.85 3.39 9.03
C ARG A 42 -51.14 2.68 7.71
N SER A 43 -52.34 3.00 7.24
CA SER A 43 -53.05 2.49 6.07
C SER A 43 -52.15 2.17 4.88
N ARG A 44 -52.33 0.97 4.30
CA ARG A 44 -51.80 0.61 2.97
C ARG A 44 -52.55 1.45 1.92
N SER A 45 -52.00 2.59 1.54
CA SER A 45 -52.34 3.23 0.27
C SER A 45 -51.55 2.54 -0.83
N ASP A 46 -52.26 1.82 -1.71
CA ASP A 46 -51.71 1.22 -2.90
C ASP A 46 -51.13 2.30 -3.84
N GLY A 47 -49.91 2.08 -4.33
CA GLY A 47 -49.54 2.53 -5.67
C GLY A 47 -48.66 3.77 -5.84
N GLU A 48 -48.07 4.36 -4.79
CA GLU A 48 -47.15 5.49 -5.03
C GLU A 48 -45.82 4.97 -5.62
N ALA A 49 -45.54 5.27 -6.89
CA ALA A 49 -44.29 4.93 -7.55
C ALA A 49 -43.10 5.60 -6.81
N GLY A 50 -41.96 4.92 -6.72
CA GLY A 50 -40.75 5.51 -6.13
C GLY A 50 -40.27 6.72 -6.95
N GLU A 51 -39.58 7.66 -6.30
CA GLU A 51 -38.99 8.83 -6.95
C GLU A 51 -38.02 8.39 -8.06
N PRO A 52 -38.14 8.92 -9.30
CA PRO A 52 -37.25 8.58 -10.40
C PRO A 52 -35.85 9.15 -10.11
N LEU A 53 -34.83 8.32 -10.26
CA LEU A 53 -33.43 8.68 -10.00
C LEU A 53 -32.72 9.24 -11.24
N ALA A 54 -33.28 9.00 -12.44
CA ALA A 54 -32.73 9.45 -13.71
C ALA A 54 -33.81 9.46 -14.81
N GLU A 55 -33.44 10.00 -15.97
CA GLU A 55 -34.27 9.94 -17.18
C GLU A 55 -34.56 8.49 -17.59
N ALA A 56 -35.76 8.26 -18.14
CA ALA A 56 -36.17 6.96 -18.62
C ALA A 56 -35.25 6.47 -19.75
N LEU A 57 -34.80 5.22 -19.65
CA LEU A 57 -33.93 4.58 -20.64
C LEU A 57 -34.77 3.76 -21.64
N PRO A 58 -34.80 4.14 -22.93
CA PRO A 58 -35.47 3.34 -23.96
C PRO A 58 -34.78 1.97 -24.14
N ALA A 59 -35.56 0.90 -24.25
CA ALA A 59 -35.03 -0.46 -24.36
C ALA A 59 -35.92 -1.39 -25.21
N LEU A 60 -35.33 -2.49 -25.65
CA LEU A 60 -35.92 -3.65 -26.31
C LEU A 60 -36.17 -4.77 -25.31
N THR A 61 -37.43 -5.11 -25.12
CA THR A 61 -37.93 -6.16 -24.23
C THR A 61 -37.25 -7.49 -24.53
N HIS A 62 -37.17 -7.88 -25.81
CA HIS A 62 -36.60 -9.17 -26.20
C HIS A 62 -35.12 -9.33 -25.82
N VAL A 63 -34.34 -8.24 -25.91
CA VAL A 63 -32.92 -8.27 -25.50
C VAL A 63 -32.81 -8.45 -23.99
N LEU A 64 -33.63 -7.72 -23.22
CA LEU A 64 -33.64 -7.80 -21.76
C LEU A 64 -34.06 -9.19 -21.25
N GLU A 65 -35.08 -9.80 -21.87
CA GLU A 65 -35.56 -11.14 -21.48
C GLU A 65 -34.53 -12.24 -21.76
N LEU A 66 -33.78 -12.12 -22.85
CA LEU A 66 -32.75 -13.09 -23.22
C LEU A 66 -31.51 -12.97 -22.34
N ALA A 67 -31.16 -11.75 -21.93
CA ALA A 67 -29.94 -11.49 -21.18
C ALA A 67 -30.10 -11.59 -19.65
N SER A 68 -31.33 -11.60 -19.13
CA SER A 68 -31.59 -11.53 -17.69
C SER A 68 -32.90 -12.16 -17.25
N ASP A 69 -32.79 -13.07 -16.29
CA ASP A 69 -33.95 -13.69 -15.63
C ASP A 69 -34.73 -12.69 -14.76
N TRP A 70 -34.06 -11.67 -14.23
CA TRP A 70 -34.71 -10.59 -13.48
C TRP A 70 -35.66 -9.81 -14.39
N PHE A 71 -35.17 -9.36 -15.56
CA PHE A 71 -35.98 -8.59 -16.51
C PHE A 71 -37.12 -9.43 -17.09
N LYS A 72 -36.85 -10.70 -17.42
CA LYS A 72 -37.87 -11.66 -17.84
C LYS A 72 -39.00 -11.79 -16.82
N THR A 73 -38.66 -11.93 -15.55
CA THR A 73 -39.65 -12.01 -14.46
C THR A 73 -40.41 -10.69 -14.27
N ALA A 74 -39.72 -9.55 -14.38
CA ALA A 74 -40.33 -8.22 -14.25
C ALA A 74 -41.33 -7.93 -15.38
N LEU A 75 -40.96 -8.22 -16.63
CA LEU A 75 -41.80 -8.07 -17.81
C LEU A 75 -43.05 -8.96 -17.76
N GLN A 76 -42.90 -10.23 -17.38
CA GLN A 76 -44.03 -11.14 -17.21
C GLN A 76 -45.04 -10.63 -16.16
N LYS A 77 -44.56 -10.01 -15.07
CA LYS A 77 -45.45 -9.39 -14.06
C LYS A 77 -46.21 -8.20 -14.63
N ILE A 78 -45.57 -7.36 -15.44
CA ILE A 78 -46.19 -6.21 -16.09
C ILE A 78 -47.28 -6.69 -17.05
N TRP A 79 -46.99 -7.66 -17.91
CA TRP A 79 -47.95 -8.19 -18.88
C TRP A 79 -49.13 -8.92 -18.23
N ARG A 80 -48.90 -9.65 -17.13
CA ARG A 80 -50.00 -10.28 -16.38
C ARG A 80 -50.98 -9.24 -15.85
N ARG A 81 -50.48 -8.15 -15.26
CA ARG A 81 -51.32 -7.04 -14.76
C ARG A 81 -52.08 -6.35 -15.88
N ALA A 82 -51.44 -6.16 -17.04
CA ALA A 82 -52.11 -5.58 -18.21
C ALA A 82 -53.26 -6.47 -18.72
N GLY A 83 -53.06 -7.79 -18.75
CA GLY A 83 -54.09 -8.77 -19.13
C GLY A 83 -55.25 -8.86 -18.12
N GLU A 84 -54.97 -8.84 -16.82
CA GLU A 84 -55.99 -8.83 -15.76
C GLU A 84 -56.87 -7.58 -15.83
N ASN A 85 -56.27 -6.40 -16.06
CA ASN A 85 -57.01 -5.14 -16.21
C ASN A 85 -57.85 -5.09 -17.50
N ALA A 86 -57.38 -5.71 -18.58
CA ALA A 86 -58.15 -5.82 -19.82
C ALA A 86 -59.34 -6.79 -19.70
N SER A 87 -59.27 -7.77 -18.81
CA SER A 87 -60.32 -8.79 -18.61
C SER A 87 -61.46 -8.34 -17.69
N GLY A 88 -61.25 -7.28 -16.90
CA GLY A 88 -62.24 -6.71 -15.97
C GLY A 88 -63.11 -5.59 -16.55
N ALA A 89 -62.87 -5.16 -17.80
CA ALA A 89 -63.63 -4.10 -18.44
C ALA A 89 -64.91 -4.65 -19.11
N GLN A 90 -65.99 -4.77 -18.34
CA GLN A 90 -67.35 -4.86 -18.88
C GLN A 90 -67.66 -3.55 -19.64
N PRO A 91 -68.14 -3.58 -20.90
CA PRO A 91 -68.31 -2.38 -21.70
C PRO A 91 -69.51 -1.56 -21.19
N GLN A 92 -69.26 -0.57 -20.33
CA GLN A 92 -70.23 0.50 -20.11
C GLN A 92 -70.13 1.50 -21.27
N GLN A 93 -71.23 1.59 -22.01
CA GLN A 93 -71.47 2.49 -23.12
C GLN A 93 -71.10 3.94 -22.78
N LEU A 94 -70.23 4.51 -23.61
CA LEU A 94 -70.00 5.95 -23.70
C LEU A 94 -71.26 6.63 -24.26
N SER A 95 -72.04 7.24 -23.36
CA SER A 95 -73.04 8.24 -23.70
C SER A 95 -72.34 9.59 -23.88
N SER A 96 -72.40 10.08 -25.10
CA SER A 96 -72.03 11.43 -25.54
C SER A 96 -72.76 12.54 -24.79
N ALA A 97 -72.03 13.57 -24.34
CA ALA A 97 -72.53 14.93 -24.21
C ALA A 97 -71.39 15.95 -24.32
N SER A 98 -71.64 16.98 -25.13
CA SER A 98 -70.74 18.06 -25.53
C SER A 98 -71.08 19.36 -24.78
N ALA A 99 -70.08 20.27 -24.71
CA ALA A 99 -70.14 21.73 -24.47
C ALA A 99 -70.38 22.19 -23.01
N ALA A 100 -69.75 23.24 -22.43
CA ALA A 100 -68.89 24.32 -22.94
C ALA A 100 -68.15 25.05 -21.78
N THR A 101 -67.25 25.97 -22.19
CA THR A 101 -66.90 27.29 -21.59
C THR A 101 -65.83 27.42 -20.48
N SER A 102 -64.64 27.87 -20.92
CA SER A 102 -63.86 29.05 -20.51
C SER A 102 -63.51 29.36 -19.03
N GLY A 103 -62.20 29.57 -18.81
CA GLY A 103 -61.56 30.31 -17.70
C GLY A 103 -60.26 29.59 -17.32
N GLY A 104 -59.06 30.05 -17.69
CA GLY A 104 -58.48 31.35 -17.36
C GLY A 104 -57.68 31.20 -16.06
N GLY A 105 -56.38 30.88 -16.16
CA GLY A 105 -55.51 30.74 -15.00
C GLY A 105 -54.09 30.33 -15.37
N ASP A 106 -53.21 31.33 -15.45
CA ASP A 106 -51.76 31.18 -15.49
C ASP A 106 -51.25 30.35 -14.30
N GLY A 107 -50.53 29.28 -14.59
CA GLY A 107 -49.87 28.44 -13.60
C GLY A 107 -48.67 27.76 -14.24
N ALA A 108 -47.48 28.18 -13.82
CA ALA A 108 -46.18 27.77 -14.35
C ALA A 108 -46.06 26.25 -14.51
N ALA A 109 -45.89 25.83 -15.76
CA ALA A 109 -45.60 24.46 -16.15
C ALA A 109 -44.19 24.07 -15.67
N GLY A 110 -44.13 23.20 -14.67
CA GLY A 110 -43.03 22.27 -14.51
C GLY A 110 -43.14 21.22 -15.62
N SER A 111 -42.49 21.48 -16.75
CA SER A 111 -42.39 20.54 -17.87
C SER A 111 -41.62 19.31 -17.42
N SER A 112 -42.34 18.24 -17.07
CA SER A 112 -41.74 16.90 -17.00
C SER A 112 -41.33 16.48 -18.42
N PRO A 113 -40.08 16.04 -18.64
CA PRO A 113 -39.64 15.62 -19.97
C PRO A 113 -40.43 14.39 -20.41
N GLY A 114 -40.83 14.41 -21.69
CA GLY A 114 -41.85 13.54 -22.27
C GLY A 114 -41.54 12.06 -22.16
N LEU A 115 -42.31 11.35 -21.32
CA LEU A 115 -42.53 9.92 -21.48
C LEU A 115 -43.25 9.71 -22.82
N ALA A 116 -42.67 8.92 -23.72
CA ALA A 116 -43.34 8.46 -24.92
C ALA A 116 -44.67 7.80 -24.53
N THR A 117 -45.78 8.48 -24.84
CA THR A 117 -47.13 8.14 -24.37
C THR A 117 -47.58 6.80 -24.94
N GLY A 118 -47.38 5.71 -24.19
CA GLY A 118 -47.90 4.37 -24.50
C GLY A 118 -46.97 3.18 -24.29
N LEU A 119 -45.66 3.36 -24.08
CA LEU A 119 -44.75 2.22 -23.88
C LEU A 119 -44.86 1.62 -22.46
N PRO A 120 -44.75 0.28 -22.30
CA PRO A 120 -44.59 -0.34 -20.99
C PRO A 120 -43.40 0.24 -20.22
N VAL A 121 -43.62 0.55 -18.94
CA VAL A 121 -42.59 1.11 -18.05
C VAL A 121 -42.11 0.03 -17.09
N LEU A 122 -40.83 -0.32 -17.18
CA LEU A 122 -40.11 -1.20 -16.27
C LEU A 122 -39.49 -0.35 -15.15
N LEU A 123 -39.90 -0.61 -13.91
CA LEU A 123 -39.32 0.05 -12.74
C LEU A 123 -38.17 -0.78 -12.18
N VAL A 124 -36.96 -0.23 -12.15
CA VAL A 124 -35.77 -0.86 -11.56
C VAL A 124 -35.47 -0.17 -10.23
N PRO A 125 -35.69 -0.84 -9.07
CA PRO A 125 -35.38 -0.26 -7.78
C PRO A 125 -33.87 -0.25 -7.53
N LEU A 126 -33.33 0.90 -7.12
CA LEU A 126 -31.92 1.08 -6.74
C LEU A 126 -31.81 1.71 -5.34
N GLY A 127 -30.71 1.47 -4.65
CA GLY A 127 -30.49 2.03 -3.31
C GLY A 127 -30.31 3.55 -3.31
N CYS A 128 -29.65 4.07 -4.36
CA CYS A 128 -29.35 5.49 -4.49
C CYS A 128 -29.08 5.90 -5.95
N ALA A 129 -28.94 7.21 -6.20
CA ALA A 129 -28.72 7.75 -7.55
C ALA A 129 -27.34 7.38 -8.12
N GLU A 130 -26.35 7.18 -7.24
CA GLU A 130 -24.99 6.80 -7.60
C GLU A 130 -24.88 5.39 -8.22
N GLU A 131 -25.90 4.54 -8.03
CA GLU A 131 -25.96 3.21 -8.64
C GLU A 131 -26.46 3.24 -10.09
N VAL A 132 -27.08 4.35 -10.54
CA VAL A 132 -27.68 4.47 -11.87
C VAL A 132 -26.65 4.24 -13.00
N PRO A 133 -25.44 4.84 -12.99
CA PRO A 133 -24.47 4.61 -14.05
C PRO A 133 -24.10 3.13 -14.21
N SER A 134 -23.88 2.42 -13.11
CA SER A 134 -23.53 1.00 -13.11
C SER A 134 -24.71 0.12 -13.53
N ALA A 135 -25.94 0.46 -13.15
CA ALA A 135 -27.14 -0.23 -13.63
C ALA A 135 -27.35 -0.03 -15.14
N ARG A 136 -27.15 1.19 -15.65
CA ARG A 136 -27.17 1.47 -17.10
C ARG A 136 -26.07 0.71 -17.83
N ALA A 137 -24.86 0.63 -17.26
CA ALA A 137 -23.76 -0.15 -17.82
C ALA A 137 -24.07 -1.65 -17.85
N ALA A 138 -24.73 -2.21 -16.84
CA ALA A 138 -25.19 -3.61 -16.84
C ALA A 138 -26.23 -3.87 -17.94
N ILE A 139 -27.16 -2.94 -18.14
CA ILE A 139 -28.11 -3.02 -19.25
C ILE A 139 -27.39 -2.87 -20.58
N LYS A 140 -26.44 -1.95 -20.73
CA LYS A 140 -25.61 -1.83 -21.94
C LYS A 140 -24.83 -3.11 -22.22
N PHE A 141 -24.33 -3.80 -21.19
CA PHE A 141 -23.68 -5.10 -21.31
C PHE A 141 -24.63 -6.15 -21.90
N ALA A 142 -25.91 -6.17 -21.51
CA ALA A 142 -26.91 -7.06 -22.11
C ALA A 142 -27.05 -6.90 -23.64
N TYR A 143 -26.77 -5.71 -24.18
CA TYR A 143 -26.82 -5.44 -25.62
C TYR A 143 -25.50 -5.74 -26.34
N THR A 144 -24.38 -5.56 -25.65
CA THR A 144 -23.04 -5.55 -26.27
C THR A 144 -22.21 -6.79 -25.96
N GLY A 145 -22.50 -7.47 -24.85
CA GLY A 145 -21.66 -8.52 -24.27
C GLY A 145 -20.26 -8.05 -23.88
N GLN A 146 -20.03 -6.74 -23.75
CA GLN A 146 -18.71 -6.15 -23.53
C GLN A 146 -18.73 -5.13 -22.39
N VAL A 147 -17.68 -5.18 -21.58
CA VAL A 147 -17.39 -4.14 -20.58
C VAL A 147 -16.54 -3.05 -21.23
N GLU A 148 -16.70 -1.80 -20.79
CA GLU A 148 -15.91 -0.69 -21.33
C GLU A 148 -14.43 -0.86 -20.99
N ARG A 149 -13.55 -0.73 -21.99
CA ARG A 149 -12.11 -1.02 -21.85
C ARG A 149 -11.43 -0.10 -20.83
N ASP A 150 -11.88 1.15 -20.78
CA ASP A 150 -11.29 2.19 -19.94
C ASP A 150 -11.94 2.29 -18.55
N SER A 151 -12.82 1.35 -18.18
CA SER A 151 -13.42 1.33 -16.84
C SER A 151 -12.35 1.16 -15.76
N SER A 152 -12.50 1.92 -14.68
CA SER A 152 -11.73 1.80 -13.44
C SER A 152 -12.08 0.51 -12.69
N VAL A 153 -11.24 0.06 -11.74
CA VAL A 153 -11.54 -1.14 -10.94
C VAL A 153 -12.82 -0.93 -10.13
N ARG A 154 -13.05 0.29 -9.63
CA ARG A 154 -14.29 0.66 -8.95
C ARG A 154 -15.51 0.47 -9.83
N GLU A 155 -15.49 1.00 -11.05
CA GLU A 155 -16.62 0.88 -11.99
C GLU A 155 -16.91 -0.57 -12.34
N LEU A 156 -15.87 -1.39 -12.54
CA LEU A 156 -15.99 -2.82 -12.78
C LEU A 156 -16.64 -3.56 -11.61
N LEU A 157 -16.28 -3.23 -10.37
CA LEU A 157 -16.91 -3.81 -9.16
C LEU A 157 -18.36 -3.36 -8.99
N GLN A 158 -18.67 -2.10 -9.28
CA GLN A 158 -20.05 -1.62 -9.25
C GLN A 158 -20.89 -2.27 -10.35
N LEU A 159 -20.34 -2.42 -11.56
CA LEU A 159 -20.96 -3.14 -12.66
C LEU A 159 -21.18 -4.61 -12.31
N TYR A 160 -20.19 -5.27 -11.71
CA TYR A 160 -20.33 -6.64 -11.18
C TYR A 160 -21.52 -6.75 -10.22
N ARG A 161 -21.61 -5.83 -9.24
CA ARG A 161 -22.71 -5.85 -8.25
C ARG A 161 -24.07 -5.61 -8.90
N GLN A 162 -24.18 -4.63 -9.79
CA GLN A 162 -25.44 -4.33 -10.49
C GLN A 162 -25.83 -5.41 -11.50
N GLY A 163 -24.86 -6.00 -12.20
CA GLY A 163 -25.07 -7.15 -13.08
C GLY A 163 -25.58 -8.37 -12.33
N GLY A 164 -25.03 -8.65 -11.14
CA GLY A 164 -25.54 -9.70 -10.25
C GLY A 164 -26.95 -9.42 -9.73
N TYR A 165 -27.22 -8.18 -9.30
CA TYR A 165 -28.57 -7.76 -8.85
C TYR A 165 -29.63 -7.92 -9.95
N LEU A 166 -29.30 -7.47 -11.17
CA LEU A 166 -30.15 -7.59 -12.35
C LEU A 166 -30.05 -8.97 -13.02
N GLN A 167 -29.28 -9.91 -12.47
CA GLN A 167 -29.08 -11.27 -13.02
C GLN A 167 -28.74 -11.26 -14.53
N VAL A 168 -27.85 -10.35 -14.96
CA VAL A 168 -27.39 -10.27 -16.36
C VAL A 168 -26.35 -11.36 -16.60
N GLU A 169 -26.66 -12.30 -17.49
CA GLU A 169 -25.82 -13.46 -17.77
C GLU A 169 -24.44 -13.05 -18.33
N GLY A 170 -23.36 -13.63 -17.79
CA GLY A 170 -21.98 -13.38 -18.24
C GLY A 170 -21.36 -12.04 -17.80
N CYS A 171 -22.14 -11.13 -17.22
CA CYS A 171 -21.66 -9.80 -16.80
C CYS A 171 -20.65 -9.91 -15.66
N ALA A 172 -20.94 -10.77 -14.67
CA ALA A 172 -20.07 -10.98 -13.52
C ALA A 172 -18.69 -11.52 -13.97
N GLU A 173 -18.66 -12.56 -14.79
CA GLU A 173 -17.45 -13.16 -15.33
C GLU A 173 -16.63 -12.16 -16.14
N ALA A 174 -17.28 -11.40 -17.03
CA ALA A 174 -16.61 -10.40 -17.85
C ALA A 174 -15.98 -9.27 -17.01
N CYS A 175 -16.65 -8.83 -15.93
CA CYS A 175 -16.08 -7.85 -14.99
C CYS A 175 -14.86 -8.42 -14.25
N LEU A 176 -14.95 -9.66 -13.77
CA LEU A 176 -13.84 -10.32 -13.06
C LEU A 176 -12.63 -10.54 -13.97
N ASP A 177 -12.84 -10.93 -15.21
CA ASP A 177 -11.78 -11.07 -16.22
C ASP A 177 -11.15 -9.71 -16.54
N ALA A 178 -11.95 -8.65 -16.73
CA ALA A 178 -11.43 -7.30 -16.94
C ALA A 178 -10.61 -6.78 -15.75
N ILE A 179 -11.04 -7.05 -14.50
CA ILE A 179 -10.24 -6.71 -13.31
C ILE A 179 -8.94 -7.51 -13.31
N ARG A 180 -9.00 -8.81 -13.59
CA ARG A 180 -7.81 -9.67 -13.64
C ARG A 180 -6.80 -9.17 -14.67
N ASP A 181 -7.26 -8.81 -15.87
CA ASP A 181 -6.41 -8.29 -16.94
C ASP A 181 -5.76 -6.97 -16.55
N LYS A 182 -6.50 -6.08 -15.88
CA LYS A 182 -5.95 -4.82 -15.33
C LYS A 182 -4.88 -5.07 -14.27
N LEU A 183 -5.10 -6.02 -13.36
CA LEU A 183 -4.11 -6.38 -12.33
C LEU A 183 -2.90 -7.14 -12.88
N ALA A 184 -3.03 -7.80 -14.04
CA ALA A 184 -1.93 -8.44 -14.73
C ALA A 184 -0.96 -7.43 -15.36
N GLY A 185 -1.40 -6.18 -15.55
CA GLY A 185 -0.65 -5.12 -16.23
C GLY A 185 -0.57 -5.34 -17.75
N PRO A 186 -0.01 -4.38 -18.50
CA PRO A 186 0.22 -4.57 -19.92
C PRO A 186 1.19 -5.73 -20.11
N SER A 187 0.66 -6.88 -20.56
CA SER A 187 1.49 -8.00 -20.95
C SER A 187 2.44 -7.52 -22.04
N THR A 188 3.74 -7.46 -21.74
CA THR A 188 4.83 -7.24 -22.71
C THR A 188 4.99 -8.43 -23.67
N ALA A 189 3.95 -9.22 -23.89
CA ALA A 189 3.84 -10.21 -24.94
C ALA A 189 3.42 -9.51 -26.25
N GLY A 190 4.33 -8.69 -26.79
CA GLY A 190 4.08 -7.89 -27.98
C GLY A 190 5.36 -7.33 -28.62
N ALA A 191 6.50 -8.00 -28.48
CA ALA A 191 7.72 -7.71 -29.24
C ALA A 191 8.15 -8.98 -30.01
N GLY A 192 7.28 -9.43 -30.91
CA GLY A 192 7.56 -10.52 -31.85
C GLY A 192 7.15 -10.10 -33.26
N GLY A 193 8.13 -9.73 -34.08
CA GLY A 193 7.98 -9.32 -35.49
C GLY A 193 8.28 -7.82 -35.65
N SER A 194 9.38 -7.37 -36.25
CA SER A 194 9.86 -7.77 -37.56
C SER A 194 11.35 -7.43 -37.75
N SER A 195 12.04 -8.30 -38.47
CA SER A 195 13.37 -8.16 -39.05
C SER A 195 13.64 -6.81 -39.72
N SER A 196 14.78 -6.19 -39.39
CA SER A 196 15.62 -5.54 -40.41
C SER A 196 17.09 -5.57 -39.99
N SER A 197 17.89 -6.08 -40.92
CA SER A 197 19.34 -6.15 -40.91
C SER A 197 19.97 -4.77 -41.12
N GLY A 198 20.99 -4.42 -40.34
CA GLY A 198 21.86 -3.28 -40.60
C GLY A 198 23.07 -3.29 -39.67
N GLY A 199 24.23 -3.69 -40.21
CA GLY A 199 25.49 -3.70 -39.48
C GLY A 199 26.06 -2.30 -39.24
N GLY A 200 26.85 -2.16 -38.18
CA GLY A 200 27.60 -0.95 -37.86
C GLY A 200 28.43 -1.13 -36.61
N SER A 201 29.72 -1.42 -36.80
CA SER A 201 30.76 -1.48 -35.77
C SER A 201 31.11 -0.08 -35.25
N GLY A 202 31.40 0.05 -33.95
CA GLY A 202 32.05 1.25 -33.39
C GLY A 202 31.95 1.33 -31.87
N GLY A 203 33.09 1.19 -31.19
CA GLY A 203 33.20 1.20 -29.72
C GLY A 203 33.03 2.58 -29.07
N GLY A 204 32.82 2.55 -27.76
CA GLY A 204 32.76 3.74 -26.91
C GLY A 204 32.59 3.37 -25.44
N SER A 205 33.53 3.84 -24.64
CA SER A 205 33.76 3.57 -23.22
C SER A 205 32.65 4.01 -22.27
N GLY A 206 32.55 3.27 -21.15
CA GLY A 206 32.43 3.77 -19.77
C GLY A 206 31.28 4.72 -19.40
N GLY A 207 30.42 4.28 -18.49
CA GLY A 207 29.59 5.22 -17.71
C GLY A 207 28.39 4.58 -17.01
N SER A 208 28.40 4.68 -15.68
CA SER A 208 27.27 4.63 -14.74
C SER A 208 26.49 3.32 -14.59
N SER A 209 26.92 2.58 -13.56
CA SER A 209 26.04 1.96 -12.57
C SER A 209 24.95 2.93 -12.11
N GLY A 210 23.77 2.84 -12.71
CA GLY A 210 22.52 3.34 -12.17
C GLY A 210 21.57 2.15 -12.06
N GLY A 211 21.08 1.88 -10.86
CA GLY A 211 20.15 0.79 -10.57
C GLY A 211 18.93 0.87 -11.49
N GLY A 212 18.94 0.01 -12.52
CA GLY A 212 17.82 -0.20 -13.41
C GLY A 212 16.72 -0.95 -12.66
N GLY A 213 15.93 -0.22 -11.88
CA GLY A 213 14.56 -0.61 -11.60
C GLY A 213 13.85 -0.73 -12.93
N GLY A 214 13.59 -1.96 -13.36
CA GLY A 214 12.82 -2.21 -14.58
C GLY A 214 11.48 -1.45 -14.55
N PRO A 215 10.86 -1.23 -15.71
CA PRO A 215 9.57 -0.54 -15.82
C PRO A 215 8.42 -1.19 -15.02
N ASP A 216 8.64 -2.35 -14.40
CA ASP A 216 7.68 -3.11 -13.59
C ASP A 216 7.58 -2.68 -12.11
N SER A 217 8.40 -1.73 -11.63
CA SER A 217 8.51 -1.44 -10.19
C SER A 217 7.59 -0.32 -9.67
N ARG A 218 6.53 0.02 -10.41
CA ARG A 218 5.45 0.90 -9.90
C ARG A 218 4.28 0.03 -9.49
N LEU A 219 3.73 0.24 -8.28
CA LEU A 219 2.44 -0.35 -7.92
C LEU A 219 1.47 -0.05 -9.03
N CYS A 220 0.84 -1.10 -9.56
CA CYS A 220 -0.34 -0.98 -10.38
C CYS A 220 -1.36 -0.15 -9.57
N PRO A 221 -1.71 1.09 -9.98
CA PRO A 221 -2.71 1.89 -9.28
C PRO A 221 -4.02 1.11 -9.05
N GLU A 222 -4.31 0.17 -9.95
CA GLU A 222 -5.45 -0.74 -9.92
C GLU A 222 -5.44 -1.68 -8.71
N VAL A 223 -4.28 -2.11 -8.21
CA VAL A 223 -4.18 -2.92 -6.98
C VAL A 223 -4.61 -2.09 -5.77
N LEU A 224 -4.17 -0.83 -5.69
CA LEU A 224 -4.55 0.06 -4.60
C LEU A 224 -6.03 0.41 -4.66
N GLU A 225 -6.52 0.73 -5.85
CA GLU A 225 -7.94 1.02 -6.10
C GLU A 225 -8.83 -0.18 -5.70
N LEU A 226 -8.38 -1.42 -5.97
CA LEU A 226 -9.09 -2.62 -5.55
C LEU A 226 -9.28 -2.67 -4.03
N TYR A 227 -8.22 -2.40 -3.25
CA TYR A 227 -8.28 -2.38 -1.78
C TYR A 227 -9.07 -1.19 -1.23
N ASP A 228 -9.04 -0.04 -1.90
CA ASP A 228 -9.91 1.10 -1.57
C ASP A 228 -11.40 0.77 -1.73
N CYS A 229 -11.71 -0.16 -2.64
CA CYS A 229 -13.06 -0.58 -2.95
C CYS A 229 -13.50 -1.83 -2.18
N ILE A 230 -12.91 -2.15 -1.02
CA ILE A 230 -13.24 -3.37 -0.26
C ILE A 230 -14.73 -3.51 0.08
N ARG A 231 -15.44 -2.38 0.27
CA ARG A 231 -16.89 -2.37 0.54
C ARG A 231 -17.74 -2.84 -0.65
N LEU A 232 -17.15 -2.87 -1.84
CA LEU A 232 -17.77 -3.34 -3.08
C LEU A 232 -17.40 -4.79 -3.39
N TRP A 233 -16.51 -5.42 -2.61
CA TRP A 233 -16.11 -6.79 -2.86
C TRP A 233 -17.29 -7.75 -2.64
N PRO A 234 -17.45 -8.74 -3.52
CA PRO A 234 -18.48 -9.75 -3.32
C PRO A 234 -18.18 -10.59 -2.08
N ASP A 235 -19.25 -11.14 -1.49
CA ASP A 235 -19.11 -12.12 -0.42
C ASP A 235 -18.32 -13.34 -0.95
N PRO A 236 -17.20 -13.71 -0.30
CA PRO A 236 -16.38 -14.84 -0.74
C PRO A 236 -17.15 -16.18 -0.77
N SER A 237 -18.23 -16.32 -0.01
CA SER A 237 -19.08 -17.51 -0.03
C SER A 237 -19.94 -17.61 -1.31
N VAL A 238 -20.22 -16.48 -1.96
CA VAL A 238 -21.07 -16.39 -3.16
C VAL A 238 -20.23 -16.35 -4.42
N ALA A 239 -19.01 -15.81 -4.37
CA ALA A 239 -18.17 -15.58 -5.54
C ALA A 239 -16.75 -16.16 -5.41
N PRO A 240 -16.57 -17.50 -5.52
CA PRO A 240 -15.24 -18.12 -5.42
C PRO A 240 -14.26 -17.63 -6.50
N ALA A 241 -14.76 -17.21 -7.67
CA ALA A 241 -13.93 -16.63 -8.73
C ALA A 241 -13.22 -15.33 -8.31
N PHE A 242 -13.81 -14.56 -7.39
CA PHE A 242 -13.20 -13.35 -6.85
C PHE A 242 -12.01 -13.66 -5.93
N ALA A 243 -11.96 -14.85 -5.32
CA ALA A 243 -10.81 -15.27 -4.52
C ALA A 243 -9.51 -15.36 -5.34
N ALA A 244 -9.62 -15.72 -6.62
CA ALA A 244 -8.46 -15.71 -7.53
C ALA A 244 -7.94 -14.28 -7.77
N ILE A 245 -8.83 -13.29 -7.84
CA ILE A 245 -8.47 -11.88 -8.01
C ILE A 245 -7.79 -11.35 -6.75
N THR A 246 -8.35 -11.61 -5.57
CA THR A 246 -7.74 -11.17 -4.32
C THR A 246 -6.40 -11.86 -4.07
N SER A 247 -6.24 -13.13 -4.44
CA SER A 247 -4.96 -13.83 -4.41
C SER A 247 -3.93 -13.19 -5.36
N LEU A 248 -4.34 -12.83 -6.58
CA LEU A 248 -3.47 -12.15 -7.55
C LEU A 248 -3.06 -10.76 -7.04
N ALA A 249 -4.02 -9.97 -6.54
CA ALA A 249 -3.76 -8.65 -5.98
C ALA A 249 -2.82 -8.71 -4.78
N ARG A 250 -3.01 -9.69 -3.88
CA ARG A 250 -2.09 -9.96 -2.76
C ARG A 250 -0.68 -10.26 -3.25
N ALA A 251 -0.53 -11.17 -4.21
CA ALA A 251 0.78 -11.53 -4.75
C ALA A 251 1.49 -10.32 -5.37
N ARG A 252 0.75 -9.47 -6.11
CA ARG A 252 1.28 -8.23 -6.68
C ARG A 252 1.69 -7.23 -5.60
N LEU A 253 0.88 -7.05 -4.57
CA LEU A 253 1.18 -6.15 -3.47
C LEU A 253 2.44 -6.57 -2.72
N VAL A 254 2.54 -7.85 -2.35
CA VAL A 254 3.71 -8.40 -1.66
C VAL A 254 4.95 -8.34 -2.55
N SER A 255 4.82 -8.65 -3.84
CA SER A 255 5.93 -8.58 -4.79
C SER A 255 6.43 -7.14 -4.99
N HIS A 256 5.55 -6.14 -4.97
CA HIS A 256 5.93 -4.74 -5.15
C HIS A 256 6.73 -4.21 -3.96
N PHE A 257 6.22 -4.41 -2.74
CA PHE A 257 6.91 -3.94 -1.54
C PHE A 257 8.12 -4.82 -1.19
N CYS A 258 8.11 -6.09 -1.61
CA CYS A 258 9.13 -7.12 -1.41
C CYS A 258 9.42 -7.43 0.06
N ASP A 259 9.98 -6.47 0.79
CA ASP A 259 10.36 -6.57 2.19
C ASP A 259 10.31 -5.21 2.91
N ALA A 260 10.28 -5.28 4.25
CA ALA A 260 10.14 -4.12 5.13
C ALA A 260 11.36 -3.18 5.09
N LEU A 261 12.58 -3.71 4.93
CA LEU A 261 13.79 -2.90 4.87
C LEU A 261 13.80 -2.02 3.61
N THR A 262 13.59 -2.63 2.45
CA THR A 262 13.54 -1.95 1.16
C THR A 262 12.41 -0.92 1.17
N THR A 263 11.25 -1.28 1.74
CA THR A 263 10.10 -0.38 1.86
C THR A 263 10.42 0.86 2.69
N LEU A 264 11.07 0.71 3.86
CA LEU A 264 11.35 1.85 4.75
C LEU A 264 12.52 2.73 4.28
N ASN A 265 13.49 2.14 3.57
CA ASN A 265 14.70 2.81 3.13
C ASN A 265 14.64 3.35 1.70
N THR A 266 13.53 3.13 0.99
CA THR A 266 13.29 3.73 -0.34
C THR A 266 12.22 4.81 -0.23
N PRO A 267 12.51 6.09 -0.49
CA PRO A 267 11.55 7.18 -0.31
C PRO A 267 10.23 6.98 -1.05
N GLU A 268 10.30 6.47 -2.29
CA GLU A 268 9.12 6.18 -3.11
C GLU A 268 8.24 5.09 -2.50
N LEU A 269 8.83 3.98 -2.07
CA LEU A 269 8.10 2.88 -1.44
C LEU A 269 7.57 3.29 -0.07
N ARG A 270 8.33 4.07 0.71
CA ARG A 270 7.87 4.61 1.99
C ARG A 270 6.67 5.52 1.80
N ARG A 271 6.68 6.41 0.80
CA ARG A 271 5.54 7.26 0.46
C ARG A 271 4.32 6.44 0.05
N GLN A 272 4.53 5.39 -0.74
CA GLN A 272 3.46 4.46 -1.15
C GLN A 272 2.91 3.66 0.03
N LEU A 273 3.77 3.18 0.94
CA LEU A 273 3.40 2.53 2.20
C LEU A 273 2.47 3.44 3.01
N LEU A 274 2.85 4.71 3.19
CA LEU A 274 2.07 5.69 3.95
C LEU A 274 0.70 5.99 3.30
N ALA A 275 0.60 5.86 1.98
CA ALA A 275 -0.66 6.00 1.25
C ALA A 275 -1.50 4.71 1.21
N LEU A 276 -1.01 3.58 1.75
CA LEU A 276 -1.75 2.31 1.71
C LEU A 276 -3.01 2.37 2.56
N PRO A 277 -4.14 1.87 2.04
CA PRO A 277 -5.31 1.57 2.85
C PRO A 277 -4.98 0.52 3.91
N ALA A 278 -5.64 0.60 5.07
CA ALA A 278 -5.42 -0.32 6.18
C ALA A 278 -5.58 -1.81 5.78
N GLU A 279 -6.50 -2.13 4.88
CA GLU A 279 -6.71 -3.50 4.41
C GLU A 279 -5.58 -4.02 3.53
N ALA A 280 -4.95 -3.15 2.73
CA ALA A 280 -3.75 -3.50 1.98
C ALA A 280 -2.56 -3.75 2.92
N LEU A 281 -2.38 -2.88 3.93
CA LEU A 281 -1.34 -3.07 4.94
C LEU A 281 -1.54 -4.37 5.74
N LYS A 282 -2.78 -4.71 6.09
CA LYS A 282 -3.12 -5.99 6.71
C LYS A 282 -2.61 -7.17 5.88
N VAL A 283 -2.84 -7.13 4.56
CA VAL A 283 -2.40 -8.19 3.64
C VAL A 283 -0.87 -8.34 3.64
N LEU A 284 -0.12 -7.23 3.69
CA LEU A 284 1.35 -7.26 3.81
C LEU A 284 1.80 -7.89 5.13
N LEU A 285 1.18 -7.51 6.26
CA LEU A 285 1.53 -8.03 7.59
C LEU A 285 1.15 -9.52 7.78
N GLU A 286 0.14 -10.01 7.07
CA GLU A 286 -0.27 -11.42 7.07
C GLU A 286 0.55 -12.30 6.11
N ALA A 287 1.31 -11.70 5.20
CA ALA A 287 2.06 -12.40 4.16
C ALA A 287 3.38 -12.97 4.69
N ASP A 288 3.48 -14.29 4.77
CA ASP A 288 4.73 -14.98 5.16
C ASP A 288 5.90 -14.71 4.21
N ASP A 289 5.58 -14.44 2.94
CA ASP A 289 6.52 -14.12 1.88
C ASP A 289 6.92 -12.64 1.86
N PHE A 290 6.26 -11.75 2.62
CA PHE A 290 6.76 -10.40 2.81
C PHE A 290 8.03 -10.43 3.68
N GLY A 291 9.13 -9.93 3.13
CA GLY A 291 10.45 -10.08 3.76
C GLY A 291 10.69 -9.11 4.91
N THR A 292 11.59 -9.49 5.82
CA THR A 292 12.16 -8.59 6.84
C THR A 292 13.53 -9.10 7.29
N ASP A 293 14.36 -8.28 7.94
CA ASP A 293 15.51 -8.75 8.71
C ASP A 293 15.03 -9.39 10.02
N VAL A 294 14.24 -8.66 10.78
CA VAL A 294 13.66 -9.12 12.05
C VAL A 294 12.26 -8.53 12.19
N GLU A 295 11.47 -9.09 13.09
CA GLU A 295 10.11 -8.58 13.33
C GLU A 295 10.11 -7.14 13.88
N ASP A 296 11.22 -6.69 14.47
CA ASP A 296 11.40 -5.33 14.99
C ASP A 296 11.16 -4.28 13.88
N THR A 297 11.62 -4.57 12.66
CA THR A 297 11.43 -3.70 11.48
C THR A 297 9.98 -3.71 10.99
N ILE A 298 9.26 -4.84 11.11
CA ILE A 298 7.82 -4.90 10.84
C ILE A 298 7.06 -4.00 11.84
N LEU A 299 7.44 -4.03 13.12
CA LEU A 299 6.85 -3.15 14.12
C LEU A 299 7.15 -1.67 13.82
N LEU A 300 8.37 -1.33 13.39
CA LEU A 300 8.72 0.02 12.94
C LEU A 300 7.90 0.45 11.72
N MET A 301 7.73 -0.45 10.75
CA MET A 301 6.94 -0.18 9.54
C MET A 301 5.49 0.15 9.90
N LEU A 302 4.88 -0.63 10.79
CA LEU A 302 3.54 -0.36 11.28
C LEU A 302 3.49 0.95 12.08
N ALA A 303 4.45 1.20 12.98
CA ALA A 303 4.53 2.44 13.75
C ALA A 303 4.59 3.68 12.83
N THR A 304 5.39 3.59 11.77
CA THR A 304 5.54 4.65 10.76
C THR A 304 4.21 4.90 10.03
N TRP A 305 3.48 3.84 9.66
CA TRP A 305 2.16 3.99 9.06
C TRP A 305 1.12 4.58 10.02
N VAL A 306 1.11 4.14 11.29
CA VAL A 306 0.17 4.62 12.31
C VAL A 306 0.46 6.08 12.69
N GLN A 307 1.71 6.51 12.68
CA GLN A 307 2.05 7.92 12.90
C GLN A 307 1.35 8.84 11.88
N GLU A 308 1.30 8.44 10.61
CA GLU A 308 0.68 9.22 9.54
C GLU A 308 -0.85 9.04 9.49
N ASN A 309 -1.33 7.79 9.61
CA ASN A 309 -2.73 7.44 9.35
C ASN A 309 -3.58 7.19 10.61
N GLY A 310 -2.97 7.15 11.79
CA GLY A 310 -3.64 6.76 13.03
C GLY A 310 -4.75 7.71 13.45
N SER A 311 -4.68 8.98 13.05
CA SER A 311 -5.71 9.98 13.36
C SER A 311 -6.95 9.89 12.46
N SER A 312 -6.79 9.43 11.21
CA SER A 312 -7.87 9.26 10.23
C SER A 312 -8.45 7.85 10.25
N THR A 313 -7.72 6.88 10.82
CA THR A 313 -8.10 5.48 10.90
C THR A 313 -8.82 5.17 12.21
N ASN A 314 -9.88 4.35 12.16
CA ASN A 314 -10.56 3.87 13.36
C ASN A 314 -9.59 3.11 14.28
N ALA A 315 -9.63 3.40 15.59
CA ALA A 315 -8.83 2.73 16.62
C ALA A 315 -8.94 1.20 16.58
N GLU A 316 -10.13 0.65 16.27
CA GLU A 316 -10.32 -0.81 16.12
C GLU A 316 -9.50 -1.37 14.96
N THR A 317 -9.40 -0.63 13.86
CA THR A 317 -8.60 -1.02 12.69
C THR A 317 -7.11 -0.98 13.01
N VAL A 318 -6.64 0.08 13.69
CA VAL A 318 -5.25 0.17 14.16
C VAL A 318 -4.94 -0.98 15.12
N GLU A 319 -5.83 -1.27 16.07
CA GLU A 319 -5.66 -2.39 16.99
C GLU A 319 -5.55 -3.72 16.25
N ARG A 320 -6.46 -3.98 15.29
CA ARG A 320 -6.42 -5.18 14.47
C ARG A 320 -5.10 -5.32 13.71
N LEU A 321 -4.56 -4.23 13.15
CA LEU A 321 -3.25 -4.24 12.48
C LEU A 321 -2.11 -4.55 13.44
N CYS A 322 -2.09 -3.92 14.63
CA CYS A 322 -1.07 -4.19 15.65
C CYS A 322 -1.04 -5.64 16.09
N ARG A 323 -2.20 -6.30 16.12
CA ARG A 323 -2.32 -7.72 16.46
C ARG A 323 -1.80 -8.68 15.38
N LEU A 324 -1.40 -8.19 14.22
CA LEU A 324 -0.77 -9.00 13.17
C LEU A 324 0.74 -9.11 13.33
N VAL A 325 1.36 -8.17 14.06
CA VAL A 325 2.81 -8.22 14.34
C VAL A 325 3.12 -9.45 15.19
N ARG A 326 4.09 -10.26 14.77
CA ARG A 326 4.47 -11.52 15.43
C ARG A 326 5.36 -11.23 16.63
N LEU A 327 4.81 -10.63 17.68
CA LEU A 327 5.57 -10.16 18.86
C LEU A 327 6.50 -11.22 19.48
N ALA A 328 6.17 -12.50 19.37
CA ALA A 328 7.05 -13.60 19.80
C ALA A 328 8.35 -13.73 18.97
N GLN A 329 8.48 -13.08 17.83
CA GLN A 329 9.65 -13.06 16.92
C GLN A 329 10.52 -11.81 17.03
N LEU A 330 10.17 -10.88 17.93
CA LEU A 330 11.01 -9.71 18.16
C LEU A 330 12.38 -10.13 18.71
N SER A 331 13.41 -9.34 18.43
CA SER A 331 14.71 -9.58 19.03
C SER A 331 14.64 -9.37 20.56
N PRO A 332 15.39 -10.14 21.37
CA PRO A 332 15.28 -10.06 22.83
C PRO A 332 15.58 -8.66 23.38
N ASP A 333 16.61 -8.00 22.86
CA ASP A 333 17.05 -6.68 23.32
C ASP A 333 16.03 -5.60 22.96
N PHE A 334 15.51 -5.64 21.72
CA PHE A 334 14.46 -4.73 21.28
C PHE A 334 13.16 -4.94 22.06
N ALA A 335 12.71 -6.19 22.21
CA ALA A 335 11.49 -6.51 22.95
C ALA A 335 11.58 -6.04 24.41
N GLY A 336 12.72 -6.29 25.07
CA GLY A 336 12.99 -5.87 26.45
C GLY A 336 13.00 -4.36 26.63
N ALA A 337 13.49 -3.62 25.63
CA ALA A 337 13.54 -2.16 25.68
C ALA A 337 12.21 -1.49 25.30
N VAL A 338 11.55 -1.93 24.22
CA VAL A 338 10.47 -1.17 23.57
C VAL A 338 9.08 -1.59 24.05
N LEU A 339 8.80 -2.89 24.22
CA LEU A 339 7.45 -3.33 24.59
C LEU A 339 6.94 -2.79 25.94
N PRO A 340 7.77 -2.76 27.02
CA PRO A 340 7.33 -2.17 28.28
C PRO A 340 7.00 -0.68 28.13
N LEU A 341 7.74 0.04 27.29
CA LEU A 341 7.53 1.46 27.06
C LEU A 341 6.26 1.72 26.27
N LEU A 342 5.96 0.90 25.25
CA LEU A 342 4.68 0.97 24.54
C LEU A 342 3.49 0.67 25.47
N ALA A 343 3.63 -0.31 26.38
CA ALA A 343 2.61 -0.59 27.39
C ALA A 343 2.40 0.59 28.36
N CYS A 344 3.48 1.21 28.83
CA CYS A 344 3.43 2.39 29.68
C CYS A 344 2.80 3.58 28.95
N ALA A 345 3.19 3.83 27.69
CA ALA A 345 2.61 4.88 26.86
C ALA A 345 1.10 4.70 26.67
N ARG A 346 0.62 3.45 26.52
CA ARG A 346 -0.83 3.14 26.48
C ARG A 346 -1.56 3.52 27.76
N ILE A 347 -0.99 3.19 28.92
CA ILE A 347 -1.60 3.56 30.21
C ILE A 347 -1.66 5.07 30.39
N SER A 348 -0.63 5.78 29.95
CA SER A 348 -0.57 7.25 30.01
C SER A 348 -1.53 7.90 29.01
N GLY A 349 -1.65 7.37 27.79
CA GLY A 349 -2.56 7.85 26.75
C GLY A 349 -4.03 7.72 27.13
N LEU A 350 -4.42 6.65 27.83
CA LEU A 350 -5.79 6.47 28.36
C LEU A 350 -6.23 7.58 29.31
N LYS A 351 -5.29 8.30 29.95
CA LYS A 351 -5.59 9.41 30.85
C LYS A 351 -5.73 10.75 30.12
N GLN A 352 -5.25 10.84 28.88
CA GLN A 352 -5.26 12.06 28.07
C GLN A 352 -6.30 11.90 26.95
N SER A 353 -7.56 12.20 27.27
CA SER A 353 -8.71 11.95 26.38
C SER A 353 -8.81 12.88 25.15
N GLY A 354 -7.70 13.40 24.63
CA GLY A 354 -7.69 14.24 23.43
C GLY A 354 -6.31 14.26 22.80
N SER A 355 -6.24 13.95 21.50
CA SER A 355 -5.06 14.03 20.63
C SER A 355 -4.12 12.80 20.60
N GLY A 356 -4.58 11.70 20.00
CA GLY A 356 -3.98 11.13 18.77
C GLY A 356 -2.52 10.66 18.70
N GLY A 357 -1.71 10.65 19.76
CA GLY A 357 -0.29 10.28 19.65
C GLY A 357 0.24 9.24 20.64
N LEU A 358 -0.23 9.25 21.88
CA LEU A 358 0.32 8.40 22.94
C LEU A 358 -0.50 7.11 23.08
N GLY A 359 0.20 5.97 23.07
CA GLY A 359 -0.43 4.69 23.40
C GLY A 359 -1.12 3.96 22.25
N TRP A 360 -0.73 4.26 21.01
CA TRP A 360 -1.30 3.66 19.80
C TRP A 360 -1.23 2.12 19.78
N PHE A 361 -0.19 1.54 20.36
CA PHE A 361 0.02 0.09 20.35
C PHE A 361 -0.80 -0.61 21.45
N PRO A 362 -1.69 -1.56 21.11
CA PRO A 362 -2.61 -2.21 22.04
C PRO A 362 -1.98 -3.35 22.83
N ILE A 363 -0.98 -3.02 23.65
CA ILE A 363 -0.32 -3.96 24.55
C ILE A 363 -0.48 -3.55 26.01
N THR A 364 -0.83 -4.50 26.86
CA THR A 364 -0.83 -4.35 28.31
C THR A 364 0.56 -4.64 28.90
N VAL A 365 0.82 -4.18 30.12
CA VAL A 365 2.09 -4.47 30.83
C VAL A 365 2.31 -5.98 30.99
N THR A 366 1.24 -6.74 31.26
CA THR A 366 1.29 -8.20 31.40
C THR A 366 1.64 -8.88 30.08
N GLU A 367 1.04 -8.46 28.96
CA GLU A 367 1.38 -8.99 27.64
C GLU A 367 2.82 -8.62 27.25
N ALA A 368 3.27 -7.38 27.53
CA ALA A 368 4.64 -6.97 27.28
C ALA A 368 5.64 -7.84 28.04
N ALA A 369 5.45 -8.02 29.36
CA ALA A 369 6.32 -8.88 30.17
C ALA A 369 6.34 -10.34 29.68
N PHE A 370 5.20 -10.84 29.21
CA PHE A 370 5.09 -12.16 28.62
C PHE A 370 5.90 -12.29 27.32
N PHE A 371 5.75 -11.35 26.37
CA PHE A 371 6.48 -11.40 25.11
C PHE A 371 7.99 -11.19 25.29
N VAL A 372 8.41 -10.30 26.21
CA VAL A 372 9.82 -10.16 26.60
C VAL A 372 10.38 -11.51 27.07
N SER A 373 9.64 -12.22 27.93
CA SER A 373 10.04 -13.55 28.42
C SER A 373 10.11 -14.59 27.29
N CYS A 374 9.19 -14.52 26.33
CA CYS A 374 9.19 -15.40 25.17
C CYS A 374 10.37 -15.14 24.23
N CYS A 375 10.71 -13.88 23.96
CA CYS A 375 11.84 -13.51 23.10
C CYS A 375 13.17 -13.91 23.77
N ALA A 376 13.34 -13.63 25.06
CA ALA A 376 14.51 -14.10 25.82
C ALA A 376 14.63 -15.63 25.84
N ALA A 377 13.50 -16.34 25.93
CA ALA A 377 13.49 -17.80 25.82
C ALA A 377 13.79 -18.30 24.40
N ALA A 378 13.45 -17.55 23.34
CA ALA A 378 13.77 -17.93 21.97
C ALA A 378 15.29 -18.04 21.73
N ALA A 379 16.07 -17.12 22.33
CA ALA A 379 17.53 -17.13 22.24
C ALA A 379 18.20 -18.22 23.10
N SER A 380 17.54 -18.68 24.17
CA SER A 380 18.17 -19.55 25.19
C SER A 380 17.60 -20.96 25.28
N SER A 381 16.31 -21.17 25.03
CA SER A 381 15.61 -22.44 25.23
C SER A 381 14.27 -22.52 24.49
N VAL A 382 14.24 -23.22 23.36
CA VAL A 382 13.01 -23.51 22.59
C VAL A 382 11.93 -24.22 23.43
N PRO A 383 12.23 -25.24 24.27
CA PRO A 383 11.22 -25.87 25.11
C PRO A 383 10.58 -24.91 26.13
N LYS A 384 11.38 -24.00 26.70
CA LYS A 384 10.87 -22.97 27.62
C LYS A 384 9.91 -22.03 26.90
N ARG A 385 10.28 -21.55 25.70
CA ARG A 385 9.43 -20.71 24.85
C ARG A 385 8.10 -21.39 24.53
N GLN A 386 8.14 -22.66 24.12
CA GLN A 386 6.94 -23.43 23.81
C GLN A 386 6.01 -23.56 25.02
N ARG A 387 6.56 -23.89 26.21
CA ARG A 387 5.78 -23.96 27.45
C ARG A 387 5.17 -22.61 27.85
N LEU A 388 5.89 -21.50 27.64
CA LEU A 388 5.35 -20.16 27.88
C LEU A 388 4.13 -19.88 26.98
N LEU A 389 4.26 -20.17 25.68
CA LEU A 389 3.15 -20.00 24.72
C LEU A 389 1.94 -20.88 25.07
N GLU A 390 2.16 -22.11 25.50
CA GLU A 390 1.08 -23.00 25.98
C GLU A 390 0.41 -22.49 27.25
N GLN A 391 1.17 -21.96 28.21
CA GLN A 391 0.62 -21.38 29.43
C GLN A 391 -0.19 -20.11 29.19
N ALA A 392 0.10 -19.36 28.13
CA ALA A 392 -0.65 -18.18 27.76
C ALA A 392 -2.00 -18.50 27.11
N LYS A 393 -2.14 -19.67 26.46
CA LYS A 393 -3.41 -20.10 25.83
C LYS A 393 -4.53 -20.11 26.89
N GLY A 394 -5.54 -19.26 26.69
CA GLY A 394 -6.69 -19.14 27.58
C GLY A 394 -6.50 -18.23 28.80
N LYS A 395 -5.28 -17.74 29.09
CA LYS A 395 -5.03 -16.74 30.14
C LYS A 395 -4.90 -15.32 29.60
N LEU A 396 -4.31 -15.18 28.41
CA LEU A 396 -4.20 -13.92 27.70
C LEU A 396 -5.07 -14.02 26.44
N ASN A 397 -5.89 -13.00 26.18
CA ASN A 397 -6.69 -12.88 24.96
C ASN A 397 -5.80 -12.46 23.77
N LEU A 398 -4.76 -13.24 23.49
CA LEU A 398 -3.78 -12.97 22.45
C LEU A 398 -4.23 -13.59 21.13
N PRO A 399 -4.28 -12.81 20.03
CA PRO A 399 -4.48 -13.33 18.70
C PRO A 399 -3.37 -14.31 18.31
N ALA A 400 -3.73 -15.33 17.51
CA ALA A 400 -2.80 -16.37 17.09
C ALA A 400 -1.57 -15.81 16.35
N ALA A 401 -1.75 -14.73 15.59
CA ALA A 401 -0.68 -14.07 14.84
C ALA A 401 0.43 -13.50 15.76
N CYS A 402 0.09 -12.80 16.84
CA CYS A 402 1.08 -12.26 17.80
C CYS A 402 1.97 -13.36 18.42
N CYS A 403 1.38 -14.53 18.65
CA CYS A 403 2.05 -15.68 19.24
C CYS A 403 2.75 -16.59 18.21
N SER A 404 2.73 -16.22 16.93
CA SER A 404 3.29 -17.03 15.85
C SER A 404 4.79 -17.28 16.08
N THR A 405 5.18 -18.56 16.07
CA THR A 405 6.57 -18.99 16.12
C THR A 405 7.22 -19.03 14.72
N LYS A 406 6.45 -18.81 13.66
CA LYS A 406 6.94 -18.79 12.28
C LYS A 406 7.49 -17.40 11.94
N PRO A 407 8.78 -17.25 11.60
CA PRO A 407 9.31 -15.98 11.14
C PRO A 407 8.80 -15.64 9.73
N HIS A 408 8.79 -14.36 9.39
CA HIS A 408 8.67 -13.88 8.01
C HIS A 408 9.89 -14.30 7.17
N ARG A 409 9.79 -14.20 5.84
CA ARG A 409 10.92 -14.44 4.93
C ARG A 409 12.08 -13.51 5.31
N GLN A 410 13.27 -14.08 5.49
CA GLN A 410 14.47 -13.32 5.81
C GLN A 410 15.04 -12.65 4.56
N CYS A 411 15.08 -11.32 4.52
CA CYS A 411 15.58 -10.58 3.35
C CYS A 411 17.12 -10.55 3.27
N LEU A 412 17.80 -10.52 4.41
CA LEU A 412 19.26 -10.60 4.51
C LEU A 412 19.66 -12.05 4.82
N SER A 413 19.75 -12.89 3.80
CA SER A 413 20.24 -14.26 3.97
C SER A 413 21.76 -14.29 4.01
N ALA A 414 22.35 -14.95 5.01
CA ALA A 414 23.78 -15.24 4.96
C ALA A 414 24.09 -16.04 3.68
N PRO A 415 25.19 -15.75 2.96
CA PRO A 415 25.64 -16.62 1.89
C PRO A 415 25.78 -18.02 2.50
N SER A 416 24.97 -18.97 2.01
CA SER A 416 25.02 -20.34 2.48
C SER A 416 26.43 -20.85 2.18
N GLY A 417 27.28 -20.86 3.20
CA GLY A 417 28.64 -21.38 3.16
C GLY A 417 28.58 -22.90 3.03
N GLY A 418 28.07 -23.38 1.90
CA GLY A 418 28.27 -24.74 1.47
C GLY A 418 29.70 -24.83 0.93
N ASP A 419 30.55 -25.57 1.65
CA ASP A 419 31.83 -26.03 1.16
C ASP A 419 31.68 -26.50 -0.30
N VAL A 420 32.29 -25.75 -1.23
CA VAL A 420 32.37 -26.11 -2.64
C VAL A 420 33.38 -27.25 -2.77
N ALA A 421 32.99 -28.45 -2.34
CA ALA A 421 33.56 -29.67 -2.86
C ALA A 421 32.91 -29.91 -4.24
N ALA A 422 33.72 -29.72 -5.27
CA ALA A 422 33.37 -29.80 -6.68
C ALA A 422 32.46 -30.99 -7.05
N ALA A 423 31.24 -30.70 -7.49
CA ALA A 423 30.46 -31.59 -8.33
C ALA A 423 29.94 -30.79 -9.54
N SER A 424 30.70 -30.88 -10.63
CA SER A 424 30.32 -30.37 -11.95
C SER A 424 29.00 -31.00 -12.42
N GLY A 425 28.09 -30.20 -12.97
CA GLY A 425 27.24 -30.69 -14.07
C GLY A 425 25.75 -30.33 -14.13
N SER A 426 25.17 -29.53 -13.24
CA SER A 426 23.75 -29.16 -13.38
C SER A 426 23.52 -27.66 -13.43
N SER A 427 23.23 -27.16 -14.62
CA SER A 427 22.74 -25.80 -14.90
C SER A 427 21.29 -25.65 -14.41
N GLY A 428 21.11 -25.65 -13.08
CA GLY A 428 19.85 -25.20 -12.46
C GLY A 428 19.72 -23.68 -12.51
N PRO A 429 18.49 -23.14 -12.51
CA PRO A 429 18.27 -21.68 -12.54
C PRO A 429 18.97 -21.02 -11.36
N GLN A 430 19.87 -20.08 -11.68
CA GLN A 430 20.68 -19.31 -10.72
C GLN A 430 19.78 -18.72 -9.63
N GLN A 431 19.93 -19.21 -8.42
CA GLN A 431 19.32 -18.62 -7.24
C GLN A 431 19.97 -17.24 -7.03
N PRO A 432 19.18 -16.16 -6.89
CA PRO A 432 19.71 -14.81 -6.78
C PRO A 432 20.68 -14.71 -5.59
N GLN A 433 21.89 -14.20 -5.83
CA GLN A 433 22.88 -13.98 -4.78
C GLN A 433 22.32 -13.09 -3.67
N PRO A 434 22.75 -13.26 -2.41
CA PRO A 434 22.32 -12.41 -1.30
C PRO A 434 22.57 -10.94 -1.64
N GLN A 435 21.49 -10.18 -1.80
CA GLN A 435 21.58 -8.76 -2.11
C GLN A 435 21.93 -8.02 -0.81
N SER A 436 23.20 -7.66 -0.65
CA SER A 436 23.59 -6.69 0.37
C SER A 436 23.01 -5.33 0.01
N LEU A 437 22.11 -4.80 0.84
CA LEU A 437 21.57 -3.46 0.65
C LEU A 437 22.66 -2.44 0.95
N THR A 438 23.06 -1.70 -0.08
CA THR A 438 24.14 -0.69 -0.01
C THR A 438 23.54 0.68 -0.20
N PHE A 439 23.83 1.59 0.72
CA PHE A 439 23.39 2.97 0.69
C PHE A 439 24.62 3.87 0.58
N GLU A 440 24.68 4.69 -0.46
CA GLU A 440 25.70 5.73 -0.51
C GLU A 440 25.33 6.85 0.46
N TRP A 441 26.30 7.34 1.21
CA TRP A 441 26.14 8.48 2.10
C TRP A 441 27.12 9.57 1.71
N SER A 442 26.75 10.82 1.98
CA SER A 442 27.59 11.98 1.69
C SER A 442 27.41 13.13 2.68
N VAL A 443 28.41 14.00 2.74
CA VAL A 443 28.39 15.30 3.41
C VAL A 443 28.85 16.34 2.41
N SER A 444 28.09 17.43 2.26
CA SER A 444 28.46 18.50 1.34
C SER A 444 29.66 19.29 1.86
N GLN A 445 30.46 19.84 0.94
CA GLN A 445 31.56 20.73 1.30
C GLN A 445 31.06 21.95 2.08
N GLU A 446 29.87 22.47 1.75
CA GLU A 446 29.26 23.61 2.42
C GLU A 446 28.92 23.29 3.89
N GLU A 447 28.38 22.10 4.16
CA GLU A 447 28.14 21.60 5.53
C GLU A 447 29.44 21.44 6.31
N LEU A 448 30.44 20.83 5.69
CA LEU A 448 31.76 20.67 6.30
C LEU A 448 32.41 22.02 6.61
N GLN A 449 32.42 22.96 5.66
CA GLN A 449 32.94 24.32 5.86
C GLN A 449 32.20 25.07 6.96
N ARG A 450 30.87 24.96 7.00
CA ARG A 450 30.04 25.57 8.04
C ARG A 450 30.40 25.01 9.41
N GLY A 451 30.42 23.69 9.56
CA GLY A 451 30.79 23.06 10.83
C GLY A 451 32.21 23.42 11.28
N LEU A 452 33.17 23.52 10.36
CA LEU A 452 34.54 23.94 10.67
C LEU A 452 34.64 25.42 11.08
N ARG A 453 33.78 26.29 10.54
CA ARG A 453 33.74 27.73 10.93
C ARG A 453 33.09 27.95 12.29
N GLU A 454 32.11 27.12 12.63
CA GLU A 454 31.39 27.18 13.92
C GLU A 454 32.15 26.46 15.05
N LEU A 455 33.25 25.79 14.73
CA LEU A 455 34.02 25.00 15.68
C LEU A 455 34.88 25.91 16.59
N GLU A 456 34.54 25.91 17.87
CA GLU A 456 35.36 26.58 18.90
C GLU A 456 36.68 25.85 19.14
N PRO A 457 37.75 26.56 19.57
CA PRO A 457 39.02 25.93 19.92
C PRO A 457 38.86 24.80 20.95
N GLY A 458 39.34 23.60 20.61
CA GLY A 458 39.18 22.39 21.42
C GLY A 458 37.77 21.75 21.41
N GLY A 459 36.82 22.36 20.70
CA GLY A 459 35.46 21.87 20.51
C GLY A 459 35.39 20.61 19.65
N VAL A 460 34.17 20.05 19.52
CA VAL A 460 33.90 18.89 18.67
C VAL A 460 32.77 19.23 17.70
N MET A 461 33.08 19.19 16.40
CA MET A 461 32.12 19.27 15.32
C MET A 461 31.48 17.89 15.12
N ARG A 462 30.16 17.86 14.90
CA ARG A 462 29.42 16.66 14.52
C ARG A 462 28.60 16.95 13.27
N LEU A 463 28.82 16.16 12.22
CA LEU A 463 28.12 16.29 10.95
C LEU A 463 27.30 15.02 10.73
N GLU A 464 25.99 15.17 10.54
CA GLU A 464 25.12 14.07 10.11
C GLU A 464 25.21 13.95 8.58
N CYS A 465 25.39 12.73 8.10
CA CYS A 465 25.49 12.47 6.67
C CYS A 465 24.09 12.27 6.06
N THR A 466 23.97 12.62 4.78
CA THR A 466 22.75 12.40 4.00
C THR A 466 22.96 11.24 3.03
N LEU A 467 21.99 10.34 2.92
CA LEU A 467 22.01 9.24 1.96
C LEU A 467 21.69 9.73 0.54
N ASP A 468 22.10 8.99 -0.49
CA ASP A 468 21.87 9.30 -1.92
C ASP A 468 20.40 9.57 -2.27
N HIS A 469 19.48 8.91 -1.58
CA HIS A 469 18.03 9.06 -1.72
C HIS A 469 17.43 10.12 -0.78
N GLY A 470 18.26 10.93 -0.12
CA GLY A 470 17.85 12.11 0.67
C GLY A 470 17.39 11.82 2.10
N LEU A 471 17.44 10.57 2.57
CA LEU A 471 17.19 10.24 3.97
C LEU A 471 18.42 10.56 4.83
N SER A 472 18.21 10.89 6.10
CA SER A 472 19.28 11.14 7.08
C SER A 472 19.85 9.86 7.71
N GLY A 473 19.25 8.71 7.42
CA GLY A 473 19.63 7.42 7.98
C GLY A 473 18.76 6.30 7.43
N ILE A 474 19.08 5.08 7.80
CA ILE A 474 18.36 3.86 7.42
C ILE A 474 17.57 3.29 8.58
N SER A 475 16.42 2.68 8.29
CA SER A 475 15.65 1.87 9.22
C SER A 475 16.08 0.41 9.12
N ALA A 476 16.55 -0.17 10.22
CA ALA A 476 16.88 -1.59 10.32
C ALA A 476 16.77 -2.07 11.78
N ARG A 477 16.34 -3.31 11.96
CA ARG A 477 16.12 -3.94 13.27
C ARG A 477 15.33 -3.09 14.27
N GLY A 478 14.28 -2.43 13.77
CA GLY A 478 13.42 -1.57 14.58
C GLY A 478 14.03 -0.23 15.03
N TYR A 479 15.23 0.13 14.56
CA TYR A 479 15.90 1.39 14.89
C TYR A 479 16.23 2.20 13.63
N GLU A 480 16.53 3.48 13.83
CA GLU A 480 17.11 4.36 12.80
C GLU A 480 18.63 4.47 13.01
N TRP A 481 19.39 4.32 11.93
CA TRP A 481 20.84 4.32 11.90
C TRP A 481 21.34 5.43 10.99
N SER A 482 22.08 6.38 11.54
CA SER A 482 22.65 7.49 10.76
C SER A 482 24.17 7.50 10.83
N VAL A 483 24.81 7.87 9.73
CA VAL A 483 26.27 8.03 9.66
C VAL A 483 26.64 9.42 10.17
N ILE A 484 27.64 9.49 11.05
CA ILE A 484 28.11 10.73 11.63
C ILE A 484 29.62 10.83 11.50
N ILE A 485 30.08 12.01 11.10
CA ILE A 485 31.49 12.40 11.18
C ILE A 485 31.68 13.25 12.42
N GLN A 486 32.66 12.91 13.25
CA GLN A 486 33.07 13.76 14.36
C GLN A 486 34.50 14.22 14.16
N TYR A 487 34.73 15.50 14.36
CA TYR A 487 36.06 16.09 14.27
C TYR A 487 36.29 17.00 15.46
N ARG A 488 37.42 16.82 16.13
CA ARG A 488 37.86 17.69 17.21
C ARG A 488 38.79 18.74 16.64
N ASP A 489 38.65 19.99 17.07
CA ASP A 489 39.55 21.05 16.64
C ASP A 489 41.02 20.69 16.90
N GLY A 490 41.87 20.93 15.91
CA GLY A 490 43.29 20.54 15.92
C GLY A 490 43.56 19.03 15.87
N GLY A 491 42.55 18.18 15.69
CA GLY A 491 42.71 16.73 15.58
C GLY A 491 43.47 16.29 14.33
N GLU A 492 44.31 15.27 14.46
CA GLU A 492 45.05 14.68 13.31
C GLU A 492 44.17 13.79 12.42
N ALA A 493 42.97 13.46 12.87
CA ALA A 493 42.01 12.66 12.13
C ALA A 493 40.59 13.08 12.50
N ALA A 494 39.66 12.80 11.59
CA ALA A 494 38.24 12.78 11.90
C ALA A 494 37.77 11.34 12.10
N GLY A 495 36.80 11.18 13.00
CA GLY A 495 36.19 9.90 13.27
C GLY A 495 34.92 9.68 12.45
N LEU A 496 34.63 8.42 12.17
CA LEU A 496 33.44 7.96 11.46
C LEU A 496 32.64 7.02 12.36
N PHE A 497 31.36 7.32 12.56
CA PHE A 497 30.50 6.64 13.53
C PHE A 497 29.16 6.28 12.91
N LEU A 498 28.58 5.20 13.39
CA LEU A 498 27.18 4.86 13.20
C LEU A 498 26.41 5.19 14.48
N ARG A 499 25.37 6.02 14.37
CA ARG A 499 24.51 6.42 15.48
C ARG A 499 23.20 5.67 15.43
N CYS A 500 22.79 5.12 16.57
CA CYS A 500 21.47 4.51 16.74
C CYS A 500 20.49 5.53 17.32
N GLN A 501 19.27 5.57 16.80
CA GLN A 501 18.17 6.36 17.34
C GLN A 501 16.90 5.52 17.47
N LEU A 502 16.08 5.85 18.48
CA LEU A 502 14.72 5.33 18.56
C LEU A 502 13.83 6.17 17.64
N PRO A 503 13.17 5.56 16.64
CA PRO A 503 12.31 6.28 15.71
C PRO A 503 11.18 7.03 16.41
N ALA A 504 10.94 8.27 15.99
CA ALA A 504 9.84 9.10 16.51
C ALA A 504 8.47 8.46 16.28
N ALA A 505 8.34 7.60 15.26
CA ALA A 505 7.14 6.84 14.93
C ALA A 505 6.60 6.00 16.09
N TYR A 506 7.44 5.58 17.04
CA TYR A 506 6.95 4.86 18.22
C TYR A 506 6.16 5.73 19.20
N GLY A 507 6.24 7.07 19.11
CA GLY A 507 5.61 7.98 20.07
C GLY A 507 6.23 7.89 21.47
N LEU A 508 7.49 7.46 21.56
CA LEU A 508 8.24 7.26 22.80
C LEU A 508 9.30 8.36 22.98
N ASP A 509 8.86 9.61 22.99
CA ASP A 509 9.78 10.74 23.19
C ASP A 509 10.30 10.80 24.64
N ARG A 510 11.31 11.65 24.86
CA ARG A 510 11.96 11.81 26.17
C ARG A 510 10.96 12.23 27.26
N GLN A 511 9.90 12.96 26.90
CA GLN A 511 8.89 13.43 27.83
C GLN A 511 7.96 12.29 28.25
N ALA A 512 7.51 11.48 27.29
CA ALA A 512 6.71 10.29 27.52
C ALA A 512 7.43 9.24 28.38
N LEU A 513 8.75 9.13 28.22
CA LEU A 513 9.60 8.20 28.96
C LEU A 513 10.06 8.74 30.34
N GLY A 514 9.88 10.03 30.61
CA GLY A 514 10.44 10.67 31.81
C GLY A 514 11.97 10.71 31.85
N GLY A 515 12.65 10.49 30.71
CA GLY A 515 14.10 10.34 30.66
C GLY A 515 14.64 9.85 29.31
N ARG A 516 15.97 9.72 29.22
CA ARG A 516 16.61 9.10 28.06
C ARG A 516 16.42 7.58 28.14
N LEU A 517 16.11 6.95 27.01
CA LEU A 517 16.10 5.50 26.91
C LEU A 517 17.52 4.96 27.11
N VAL A 518 17.68 4.03 28.06
CA VAL A 518 18.92 3.30 28.28
C VAL A 518 18.71 1.88 27.75
N ALA A 519 19.08 1.68 26.50
CA ALA A 519 18.97 0.40 25.80
C ALA A 519 20.17 0.21 24.86
N LEU A 520 20.45 -1.04 24.51
CA LEU A 520 21.42 -1.41 23.50
C LEU A 520 20.69 -1.87 22.25
N ALA A 521 21.22 -1.51 21.09
CA ALA A 521 20.75 -1.91 19.79
C ALA A 521 21.88 -2.62 19.04
N GLN A 522 21.51 -3.51 18.13
CA GLN A 522 22.44 -4.28 17.32
C GLN A 522 22.08 -4.13 15.83
N VAL A 523 23.09 -4.09 14.98
CA VAL A 523 22.95 -4.06 13.53
C VAL A 523 24.09 -4.82 12.87
N GLY A 524 23.77 -5.61 11.85
CA GLY A 524 24.77 -6.14 10.93
C GLY A 524 25.00 -5.08 9.87
N ALA A 525 26.14 -4.40 9.93
CA ALA A 525 26.43 -3.32 8.99
C ALA A 525 27.92 -3.20 8.72
N ARG A 526 28.27 -2.65 7.56
CA ARG A 526 29.62 -2.23 7.23
C ARG A 526 29.60 -0.79 6.77
N LEU A 527 30.31 0.06 7.50
CA LEU A 527 30.42 1.48 7.27
C LEU A 527 31.78 1.78 6.62
N GLU A 528 31.74 2.38 5.45
CA GLU A 528 32.91 2.68 4.63
C GLU A 528 32.96 4.16 4.28
N VAL A 529 34.16 4.71 4.22
CA VAL A 529 34.44 6.06 3.70
C VAL A 529 35.44 5.97 2.56
N ASP A 530 35.23 6.79 1.55
CA ASP A 530 36.07 6.84 0.36
C ASP A 530 37.07 8.00 0.41
N HIS A 531 38.20 7.81 -0.26
CA HIS A 531 39.15 8.87 -0.60
C HIS A 531 39.48 8.83 -2.09
N TRP A 532 40.11 9.90 -2.58
CA TRP A 532 40.55 10.02 -3.96
C TRP A 532 42.04 10.26 -4.03
N ARG A 533 42.74 9.36 -4.72
CA ARG A 533 44.17 9.48 -5.03
C ARG A 533 44.36 9.40 -6.53
N ASN A 534 44.95 10.44 -7.14
CA ASN A 534 45.18 10.51 -8.59
C ASN A 534 43.91 10.26 -9.42
N GLY A 535 42.74 10.69 -8.94
CA GLY A 535 41.45 10.50 -9.60
C GLY A 535 40.80 9.13 -9.40
N VAL A 536 41.43 8.21 -8.66
CA VAL A 536 40.87 6.88 -8.35
C VAL A 536 40.15 6.93 -7.00
N ARG A 537 38.90 6.48 -6.97
CA ARG A 537 38.09 6.28 -5.74
C ARG A 537 38.55 4.99 -5.06
N GLU A 538 38.96 5.08 -3.80
CA GLU A 538 39.34 3.92 -2.98
C GLU A 538 38.68 4.02 -1.60
N VAL A 539 38.38 2.88 -0.96
CA VAL A 539 37.88 2.84 0.42
C VAL A 539 39.07 3.05 1.37
N VAL A 540 39.12 4.19 2.05
CA VAL A 540 40.21 4.50 3.00
C VAL A 540 40.04 3.77 4.32
N HIS A 541 38.79 3.60 4.76
CA HIS A 541 38.47 2.97 6.03
C HIS A 541 37.14 2.24 5.91
N ALA A 542 37.07 1.05 6.51
CA ALA A 542 35.87 0.25 6.64
C ALA A 542 35.78 -0.28 8.07
N HIS A 543 34.63 -0.09 8.70
CA HIS A 543 34.31 -0.63 10.01
C HIS A 543 33.11 -1.55 9.89
N THR A 544 33.18 -2.76 10.45
CA THR A 544 32.09 -3.74 10.40
C THR A 544 31.52 -3.96 11.78
N TYR A 545 30.19 -3.85 11.87
CA TYR A 545 29.37 -4.13 13.04
C TYR A 545 28.74 -5.51 12.86
N GLY A 546 29.02 -6.43 13.77
CA GLY A 546 28.51 -7.81 13.76
C GLY A 546 27.71 -8.18 15.02
N ALA A 547 27.53 -9.48 15.24
CA ALA A 547 26.71 -10.02 16.33
C ALA A 547 27.26 -9.77 17.75
N SER A 548 28.51 -9.32 17.89
CA SER A 548 29.09 -8.92 19.18
C SER A 548 28.90 -7.44 19.49
N ASP A 549 28.42 -6.66 18.52
CA ASP A 549 28.54 -5.22 18.53
C ASP A 549 27.22 -4.57 18.94
N PHE A 550 27.26 -3.82 20.05
CA PHE A 550 26.09 -3.19 20.64
C PHE A 550 26.30 -1.67 20.73
N ILE A 551 25.32 -0.92 20.23
CA ILE A 551 25.33 0.55 20.24
C ILE A 551 24.23 1.03 21.17
N GLY A 552 24.55 1.98 22.05
CA GLY A 552 23.54 2.59 22.90
C GLY A 552 22.51 3.37 22.08
N VAL A 553 21.23 3.23 22.40
CA VAL A 553 20.19 4.02 21.74
C VAL A 553 20.37 5.50 22.09
N GLY A 554 20.54 6.35 21.07
CA GLY A 554 20.88 7.75 21.21
C GLY A 554 22.38 8.05 21.30
N SER A 555 23.24 7.03 21.21
CA SER A 555 24.70 7.18 21.08
C SER A 555 25.18 6.66 19.72
N GLY A 556 26.48 6.84 19.44
CA GLY A 556 27.11 6.30 18.24
C GLY A 556 28.43 5.61 18.57
N TRP A 557 28.83 4.69 17.70
CA TRP A 557 30.07 3.93 17.81
C TRP A 557 30.75 3.82 16.45
N GLY A 558 32.07 3.84 16.44
CA GLY A 558 32.90 3.77 15.24
C GLY A 558 34.36 4.02 15.58
N ALA A 559 35.12 4.55 14.62
CA ALA A 559 36.56 4.75 14.75
C ALA A 559 36.90 6.25 14.76
N ASP A 560 37.54 6.72 15.83
CA ASP A 560 37.98 8.12 16.01
C ASP A 560 39.01 8.57 14.96
N SER A 561 39.71 7.63 14.31
CA SER A 561 40.79 7.87 13.36
C SER A 561 40.48 7.39 11.94
N ALA A 562 39.20 7.28 11.59
CA ALA A 562 38.77 6.75 10.28
C ALA A 562 39.21 7.61 9.09
N LEU A 563 39.39 8.92 9.26
CA LEU A 563 39.83 9.86 8.23
C LEU A 563 41.10 10.61 8.67
N PRO A 564 42.30 10.06 8.42
CA PRO A 564 43.56 10.77 8.68
C PRO A 564 43.66 12.10 7.92
N LEU A 565 43.87 13.21 8.64
CA LEU A 565 43.93 14.55 8.06
C LEU A 565 45.38 15.01 7.89
N LYS A 566 45.70 15.60 6.74
CA LYS A 566 47.04 16.18 6.52
C LYS A 566 47.24 17.40 7.39
N ARG A 567 48.34 17.43 8.16
CA ARG A 567 48.76 18.66 8.84
C ARG A 567 49.14 19.71 7.80
N GLY A 568 48.50 20.88 7.88
CA GLY A 568 48.87 22.06 7.09
C GLY A 568 50.29 22.49 7.47
N GLY A 569 51.30 21.98 6.76
CA GLY A 569 52.70 22.27 7.06
C GLY A 569 53.75 21.64 6.14
N GLU A 570 53.42 20.60 5.36
CA GLU A 570 54.44 19.91 4.53
C GLU A 570 54.50 20.33 3.05
N GLY A 571 53.78 21.38 2.62
CA GLY A 571 53.78 21.78 1.22
C GLY A 571 53.67 23.29 0.97
N VAL A 572 54.82 23.91 0.74
CA VAL A 572 55.03 25.20 0.04
C VAL A 572 54.35 26.42 0.66
N ALA A 573 55.12 27.14 1.48
CA ALA A 573 54.89 28.55 1.77
C ALA A 573 54.97 29.36 0.47
N ALA A 574 53.82 29.73 -0.11
CA ALA A 574 53.73 30.73 -1.16
C ALA A 574 52.51 31.62 -0.92
N ASP A 575 52.83 32.81 -0.42
CA ASP A 575 52.10 34.08 -0.39
C ASP A 575 50.57 34.10 -0.56
N GLY A 576 49.92 34.43 0.56
CA GLY A 576 49.11 35.64 0.64
C GLY A 576 47.71 35.60 0.01
N GLY A 577 46.72 35.12 0.77
CA GLY A 577 45.34 35.49 0.47
C GLY A 577 44.24 34.58 1.03
N GLY A 578 43.92 34.73 2.32
CA GLY A 578 42.55 34.71 2.83
C GLY A 578 41.75 33.39 2.84
N GLY A 579 41.66 32.77 4.02
CA GLY A 579 40.45 32.03 4.45
C GLY A 579 40.23 30.59 3.94
N GLY A 580 41.02 30.10 2.98
CA GLY A 580 40.85 28.74 2.42
C GLY A 580 41.50 27.58 3.20
N GLY A 581 42.19 27.85 4.31
CA GLY A 581 43.13 26.90 4.92
C GLY A 581 42.54 25.66 5.59
N SER A 582 41.31 25.73 6.11
CA SER A 582 40.75 24.63 6.93
C SER A 582 40.31 23.41 6.12
N LEU A 583 39.92 23.60 4.85
CA LEU A 583 39.53 22.50 3.97
C LEU A 583 40.71 21.74 3.35
N GLY A 584 41.91 22.33 3.34
CA GLY A 584 43.08 21.69 2.73
C GLY A 584 43.37 20.30 3.30
N ALA A 585 43.14 20.14 4.62
CA ALA A 585 43.30 18.87 5.33
C ALA A 585 42.32 17.77 4.89
N TRP A 586 41.20 18.15 4.27
CA TRP A 586 40.12 17.26 3.83
C TRP A 586 40.14 16.98 2.31
N SER A 587 41.10 17.55 1.59
CA SER A 587 41.15 17.52 0.12
C SER A 587 41.17 16.12 -0.49
N GLU A 588 41.71 15.12 0.21
CA GLU A 588 41.70 13.72 -0.27
C GLU A 588 40.32 13.06 -0.16
N TYR A 589 39.44 13.58 0.69
CA TYR A 589 38.10 13.04 0.92
C TYR A 589 37.02 13.80 0.14
N LEU A 590 37.32 15.04 -0.27
CA LEU A 590 36.39 15.89 -1.01
C LEU A 590 36.53 15.67 -2.51
N HIS A 591 35.54 15.04 -3.11
CA HIS A 591 35.43 14.87 -4.56
C HIS A 591 34.09 15.41 -5.06
N GLY A 592 34.12 16.27 -6.09
CA GLY A 592 32.91 16.92 -6.61
C GLY A 592 32.17 17.76 -5.57
N GLY A 593 32.90 18.32 -4.59
CA GLY A 593 32.31 19.09 -3.48
C GLY A 593 31.61 18.24 -2.42
N LYS A 594 31.86 16.93 -2.36
CA LYS A 594 31.27 16.03 -1.37
C LYS A 594 32.31 15.09 -0.78
N LEU A 595 32.14 14.80 0.50
CA LEU A 595 32.77 13.65 1.16
C LEU A 595 31.77 12.51 1.11
N MET A 596 32.20 11.32 0.69
CA MET A 596 31.29 10.21 0.39
C MET A 596 31.76 8.88 0.98
N GLY A 597 30.83 7.95 1.10
CA GLY A 597 31.11 6.59 1.50
C GLY A 597 29.89 5.68 1.30
N ARG A 598 29.94 4.49 1.90
CA ARG A 598 28.88 3.49 1.81
C ARG A 598 28.49 2.96 3.18
N LEU A 599 27.21 2.68 3.35
CA LEU A 599 26.66 1.93 4.47
C LEU A 599 26.01 0.67 3.89
N VAL A 600 26.58 -0.48 4.21
CA VAL A 600 26.12 -1.78 3.70
C VAL A 600 25.44 -2.53 4.84
N LEU A 601 24.19 -2.94 4.67
CA LEU A 601 23.53 -3.83 5.62
C LEU A 601 23.99 -5.27 5.40
N LEU A 602 24.31 -5.94 6.50
CA LEU A 602 24.79 -7.31 6.56
C LEU A 602 23.84 -8.19 7.40
N PRO A 603 23.76 -9.49 7.10
CA PRO A 603 23.16 -10.46 8.03
C PRO A 603 23.91 -10.48 9.37
N LEU A 604 23.20 -10.79 10.47
CA LEU A 604 23.76 -10.93 11.83
C LEU A 604 24.00 -12.39 12.22
#